data_AF-A0A9W2ZI85-F1
#
_entry.id   AF-A0A9W2ZI85-F1
#
_cell.length_a   1.000
_cell.length_b   1.000
_cell.length_c   1.000
_cell.angle_alpha   90.00
_cell.angle_beta   90.00
_cell.angle_gamma   90.00
#
_symmetry.space_group_name_H-M   'P 1'
#
loop_
_entity.id
_entity.type
_entity.pdbx_description
1 polymer ?
#
loop_
_entity_poly.entity_id
_entity_poly.type
_entity_poly.pdbx_seq_one_letter_code
_entity_poly.pdbx_strand_id
1 'polypeptide(L)'
;MNLFISTCLLILLIDNNVTNGRAIGSIDEPRKRIVNGQDAQLFDIPSQVALMRKFDGVWDRWCGAVLIAWNKVLTAAHCVDDSLPSDIRAVVGFLNYNEPLTGYEQIASISEINVHENDRTILNLNVYDIAVLTLATPVVPSIHVKVARLADKSESYVNTTCIISGWGYTNKTLMARPNGLQKAVTMIISNTECKMEWPQFADALDEELFLCVHNEKGKSDQPTSICAGDSGGPLLCGPNNDILVGTAVSNEGKCKGLFPQFFTNVAAYKDWLADRL
;
A
#
# COMPACT_ATOMS: atom_id res chain seq x y z
N MET A 1 0.94 -5.43 -87.45
CA MET A 1 1.87 -6.57 -87.38
C MET A 1 2.41 -6.59 -85.95
N ASN A 2 1.64 -7.19 -85.02
CA ASN A 2 1.89 -8.51 -84.39
C ASN A 2 2.95 -8.39 -83.28
N LEU A 3 2.80 -8.87 -82.04
CA LEU A 3 1.87 -9.85 -81.48
C LEU A 3 1.87 -9.77 -79.93
N PHE A 4 0.75 -10.22 -79.36
CA PHE A 4 0.30 -10.41 -77.97
C PHE A 4 1.29 -10.73 -76.83
N ILE A 5 0.98 -10.15 -75.65
CA ILE A 5 1.53 -10.42 -74.31
C ILE A 5 0.51 -11.23 -73.49
N SER A 6 1.04 -12.02 -72.55
CA SER A 6 0.48 -12.34 -71.23
C SER A 6 -0.06 -13.76 -71.04
N THR A 7 0.77 -14.57 -70.38
CA THR A 7 0.42 -15.88 -69.84
C THR A 7 -0.10 -15.80 -68.40
N CYS A 8 -1.15 -16.60 -68.19
CA CYS A 8 -1.58 -17.33 -66.99
C CYS A 8 -1.98 -16.59 -65.71
N LEU A 9 -3.30 -16.55 -65.60
CA LEU A 9 -4.19 -16.36 -64.46
C LEU A 9 -4.10 -17.53 -63.45
N LEU A 10 -4.01 -17.24 -62.14
CA LEU A 10 -4.34 -18.17 -61.07
C LEU A 10 -5.38 -17.50 -60.16
N ILE A 11 -6.61 -18.01 -60.20
CA ILE A 11 -7.73 -17.63 -59.34
C ILE A 11 -7.73 -18.54 -58.12
N LEU A 12 -7.79 -17.96 -56.91
CA LEU A 12 -8.27 -18.64 -55.70
C LEU A 12 -9.29 -17.74 -54.99
N LEU A 13 -10.34 -18.39 -54.52
CA LEU A 13 -11.65 -17.87 -54.17
C LEU A 13 -11.65 -17.10 -52.83
N ILE A 14 -12.45 -16.04 -52.75
CA ILE A 14 -12.74 -15.31 -51.51
C ILE A 14 -14.04 -15.88 -50.94
N ASP A 15 -13.96 -16.57 -49.80
CA ASP A 15 -15.13 -17.00 -49.03
C ASP A 15 -15.72 -15.80 -48.26
N ASN A 16 -16.92 -15.40 -48.65
CA ASN A 16 -17.77 -14.46 -47.91
C ASN A 16 -18.60 -15.25 -46.87
N ASN A 17 -18.28 -15.09 -45.59
CA ASN A 17 -19.20 -15.40 -44.50
C ASN A 17 -19.21 -14.26 -43.49
N VAL A 18 -20.11 -13.30 -43.72
CA VAL A 18 -20.50 -12.28 -42.73
C VAL A 18 -21.59 -12.91 -41.86
N THR A 19 -21.22 -13.39 -40.68
CA THR A 19 -22.18 -13.72 -39.62
C THR A 19 -22.29 -12.54 -38.65
N ASN A 20 -23.53 -12.10 -38.47
CA ASN A 20 -23.95 -11.06 -37.53
C ASN A 20 -23.48 -11.36 -36.10
N GLY A 21 -22.45 -10.66 -35.65
CA GLY A 21 -22.10 -10.54 -34.24
C GLY A 21 -22.57 -9.20 -33.70
N ARG A 22 -23.64 -9.19 -32.90
CA ARG A 22 -24.01 -8.04 -32.06
C ARG A 22 -22.78 -7.68 -31.21
N ALA A 23 -22.30 -6.44 -31.33
CA ALA A 23 -21.37 -5.86 -30.37
C ALA A 23 -22.10 -5.79 -29.01
N ILE A 24 -21.82 -6.77 -28.15
CA ILE A 24 -22.12 -6.67 -26.72
C ILE A 24 -21.02 -5.77 -26.19
N GLY A 25 -21.39 -4.54 -25.81
CA GLY A 25 -20.47 -3.57 -25.24
C GLY A 25 -19.68 -4.20 -24.10
N SER A 26 -18.36 -4.03 -24.14
CA SER A 26 -17.53 -4.25 -22.96
C SER A 26 -17.94 -3.20 -21.93
N ILE A 27 -18.79 -3.60 -21.00
CA ILE A 27 -18.86 -2.94 -19.69
C ILE A 27 -17.48 -3.09 -19.07
N ASP A 28 -16.70 -2.02 -19.14
CA ASP A 28 -15.43 -1.89 -18.43
C ASP A 28 -15.76 -1.88 -16.93
N GLU A 29 -15.75 -3.07 -16.32
CA GLU A 29 -15.88 -3.21 -14.87
C GLU A 29 -14.74 -2.40 -14.21
N PRO A 30 -15.05 -1.43 -13.33
CA PRO A 30 -14.04 -0.58 -12.73
C PRO A 30 -13.06 -1.45 -11.93
N ARG A 31 -11.78 -1.44 -12.34
CA ARG A 31 -10.70 -2.25 -11.77
C ARG A 31 -10.38 -1.82 -10.33
N LYS A 32 -11.10 -2.34 -9.34
CA LYS A 32 -10.93 -2.17 -7.88
C LYS A 32 -9.58 -2.71 -7.35
N ARG A 33 -8.77 -1.93 -6.61
CA ARG A 33 -7.31 -2.17 -6.51
C ARG A 33 -6.45 -1.78 -5.26
N ILE A 34 -6.91 -1.67 -4.02
CA ILE A 34 -6.29 -2.53 -2.95
C ILE A 34 -6.83 -3.94 -3.26
N VAL A 35 -6.43 -5.07 -2.69
CA VAL A 35 -7.20 -6.31 -2.97
C VAL A 35 -8.67 -5.99 -2.62
N ASN A 36 -9.56 -5.97 -3.61
CA ASN A 36 -10.93 -5.47 -3.51
C ASN A 36 -11.15 -4.03 -2.96
N GLY A 37 -10.17 -3.13 -3.05
CA GLY A 37 -10.32 -1.71 -2.67
C GLY A 37 -10.75 -0.78 -3.81
N GLN A 38 -10.62 0.52 -3.63
CA GLN A 38 -10.99 1.54 -4.61
C GLN A 38 -9.87 2.56 -4.80
N ASP A 39 -9.87 3.23 -5.96
CA ASP A 39 -8.96 4.34 -6.23
C ASP A 39 -9.15 5.43 -5.15
N ALA A 40 -8.04 5.84 -4.54
CA ALA A 40 -8.02 7.04 -3.74
C ALA A 40 -8.13 8.25 -4.67
N GLN A 41 -8.91 9.23 -4.26
CA GLN A 41 -8.97 10.55 -4.86
C GLN A 41 -7.93 11.46 -4.23
N LEU A 42 -7.64 12.58 -4.89
CA LEU A 42 -6.91 13.67 -4.26
C LEU A 42 -7.58 14.00 -2.91
N PHE A 43 -6.76 14.23 -1.89
CA PHE A 43 -7.15 14.56 -0.51
C PHE A 43 -7.63 13.41 0.37
N ASP A 44 -7.80 12.20 -0.17
CA ASP A 44 -8.31 11.09 0.64
C ASP A 44 -7.36 10.73 1.79
N ILE A 45 -6.05 10.67 1.51
CA ILE A 45 -5.02 10.26 2.47
C ILE A 45 -3.79 11.19 2.36
N PRO A 46 -3.88 12.44 2.84
CA PRO A 46 -2.83 13.44 2.64
C PRO A 46 -1.54 13.20 3.46
N SER A 47 -1.56 12.22 4.38
CA SER A 47 -0.39 11.77 5.14
C SER A 47 0.34 10.59 4.50
N GLN A 48 -0.20 10.01 3.41
CA GLN A 48 0.43 8.90 2.71
C GLN A 48 1.78 9.33 2.13
N VAL A 49 2.79 8.49 2.34
CA VAL A 49 4.10 8.62 1.73
C VAL A 49 4.40 7.37 0.91
N ALA A 50 4.97 7.58 -0.28
CA ALA A 50 5.61 6.51 -1.04
C ALA A 50 7.11 6.51 -0.74
N LEU A 51 7.63 5.36 -0.29
CA LEU A 51 9.08 5.15 -0.21
C LEU A 51 9.58 4.61 -1.54
N MET A 52 10.45 5.40 -2.16
CA MET A 52 11.14 5.05 -3.39
C MET A 52 12.51 4.50 -3.05
N ARG A 53 12.86 3.36 -3.63
CA ARG A 53 14.20 2.77 -3.55
C ARG A 53 14.82 2.72 -4.94
N LYS A 54 16.14 2.84 -4.99
CA LYS A 54 16.89 2.73 -6.24
C LYS A 54 17.14 1.27 -6.61
N PHE A 55 16.56 0.80 -7.72
CA PHE A 55 16.81 -0.51 -8.32
C PHE A 55 17.46 -0.30 -9.69
N ASP A 56 18.66 -0.84 -9.91
CA ASP A 56 19.42 -0.72 -11.17
C ASP A 56 19.54 0.71 -11.71
N GLY A 57 19.68 1.69 -10.82
CA GLY A 57 19.80 3.10 -11.19
C GLY A 57 18.48 3.87 -11.26
N VAL A 58 17.34 3.18 -11.23
CA VAL A 58 15.99 3.75 -11.38
C VAL A 58 15.27 3.78 -10.04
N TRP A 59 14.55 4.86 -9.76
CA TRP A 59 13.68 4.95 -8.60
C TRP A 59 12.38 4.20 -8.86
N ASP A 60 12.04 3.24 -7.99
CA ASP A 60 10.74 2.58 -7.98
C ASP A 60 10.17 2.57 -6.56
N ARG A 61 8.85 2.56 -6.46
CA ARG A 61 8.14 2.40 -5.19
C ARG A 61 8.35 0.99 -4.67
N TRP A 62 8.64 0.90 -3.38
CA TRP A 62 8.94 -0.37 -2.72
C TRP A 62 8.13 -0.58 -1.45
N CYS A 63 7.91 0.48 -0.66
CA CYS A 63 7.10 0.45 0.55
C CYS A 63 6.21 1.69 0.67
N GLY A 64 5.20 1.61 1.52
CA GLY A 64 4.47 2.74 2.05
C GLY A 64 5.14 3.33 3.30
N ALA A 65 4.73 4.54 3.65
CA ALA A 65 5.07 5.20 4.89
C ALA A 65 4.05 6.30 5.21
N VAL A 66 4.22 6.98 6.34
CA VAL A 66 3.28 7.98 6.84
C VAL A 66 4.01 9.22 7.34
N LEU A 67 3.55 10.40 6.95
CA LEU A 67 4.11 11.66 7.43
C LEU A 67 3.62 11.93 8.86
N ILE A 68 4.53 11.90 9.83
CA ILE A 68 4.23 12.04 11.28
C ILE A 68 4.77 13.34 11.89
N ALA A 69 5.66 14.03 11.18
CA ALA A 69 5.98 15.44 11.36
C ALA A 69 6.47 16.01 10.00
N TRP A 70 6.63 17.33 9.87
CA TRP A 70 7.03 17.93 8.59
C TRP A 70 8.38 17.43 8.05
N ASN A 71 9.24 16.89 8.91
CA ASN A 71 10.51 16.26 8.55
C ASN A 71 10.63 14.81 9.05
N LYS A 72 9.54 14.17 9.48
CA LYS A 72 9.57 12.81 10.05
C LYS A 72 8.57 11.91 9.34
N VAL A 73 9.05 10.77 8.86
CA VAL A 73 8.25 9.76 8.17
C VAL A 73 8.33 8.45 8.94
N LEU A 74 7.19 7.84 9.25
CA LEU A 74 7.09 6.55 9.92
C LEU A 74 6.86 5.43 8.90
N THR A 75 7.58 4.33 9.04
CA THR A 75 7.44 3.15 8.19
C THR A 75 7.77 1.88 8.99
N ALA A 76 7.77 0.73 8.33
CA ALA A 76 8.22 -0.54 8.89
C ALA A 76 9.76 -0.64 8.86
N ALA A 77 10.36 -1.33 9.82
CA ALA A 77 11.81 -1.52 9.89
C ALA A 77 12.33 -2.29 8.68
N HIS A 78 11.65 -3.37 8.28
CA HIS A 78 12.06 -4.20 7.14
C HIS A 78 12.03 -3.47 5.79
N CYS A 79 11.45 -2.27 5.74
CA CYS A 79 11.49 -1.43 4.54
C CYS A 79 12.85 -0.74 4.36
N VAL A 80 13.66 -0.63 5.44
CA VAL A 80 14.82 0.27 5.50
C VAL A 80 16.04 -0.26 6.30
N ASP A 81 15.89 -1.38 7.01
CA ASP A 81 16.92 -2.04 7.85
C ASP A 81 18.30 -2.21 7.17
N ASP A 82 18.31 -2.58 5.89
CA ASP A 82 19.53 -2.76 5.10
C ASP A 82 19.76 -1.63 4.07
N SER A 83 19.31 -0.42 4.36
CA SER A 83 19.40 0.72 3.43
C SER A 83 20.23 1.88 3.98
N LEU A 84 20.99 2.54 3.10
CA LEU A 84 21.57 3.84 3.42
C LEU A 84 20.54 4.95 3.14
N PRO A 85 20.63 6.13 3.81
CA PRO A 85 19.75 7.26 3.51
C PRO A 85 19.74 7.67 2.03
N SER A 86 20.88 7.51 1.33
CA SER A 86 21.00 7.80 -0.11
C SER A 86 20.23 6.85 -1.02
N ASP A 87 19.83 5.68 -0.53
CA ASP A 87 19.15 4.64 -1.31
C ASP A 87 17.63 4.84 -1.33
N ILE A 88 17.13 5.75 -0.47
CA ILE A 88 15.71 5.97 -0.23
C ILE A 88 15.34 7.44 -0.50
N ARG A 89 14.14 7.65 -1.06
CA ARG A 89 13.47 8.95 -1.08
C ARG A 89 12.03 8.81 -0.63
N ALA A 90 11.54 9.82 0.07
CA ALA A 90 10.13 9.94 0.39
C ALA A 90 9.43 10.81 -0.66
N VAL A 91 8.26 10.39 -1.14
CA VAL A 91 7.41 11.21 -1.99
C VAL A 91 6.07 11.41 -1.29
N VAL A 92 5.74 12.66 -0.97
CA VAL A 92 4.48 13.07 -0.35
C VAL A 92 3.56 13.74 -1.36
N GLY A 93 2.25 13.69 -1.11
CA GLY A 93 1.25 14.19 -2.05
C GLY A 93 1.16 13.36 -3.33
N PHE A 94 1.81 12.21 -3.39
CA PHE A 94 1.87 11.34 -4.57
C PHE A 94 0.56 10.59 -4.76
N LEU A 95 0.03 10.52 -6.00
CA LEU A 95 -1.19 9.78 -6.31
C LEU A 95 -0.95 8.74 -7.41
N ASN A 96 -0.55 9.19 -8.60
CA ASN A 96 -0.41 8.35 -9.79
C ASN A 96 1.06 8.10 -10.12
N TYR A 97 1.45 6.83 -10.23
CA TYR A 97 2.85 6.45 -10.41
C TYR A 97 3.39 6.66 -11.83
N ASN A 98 2.57 6.39 -12.85
CA ASN A 98 2.96 6.48 -14.25
C ASN A 98 2.62 7.85 -14.88
N GLU A 99 2.17 8.82 -14.08
CA GLU A 99 1.83 10.16 -14.55
C GLU A 99 2.97 11.14 -14.22
N PRO A 100 3.19 12.17 -15.06
CA PRO A 100 4.09 13.26 -14.71
C PRO A 100 3.67 13.92 -13.40
N LEU A 101 4.65 14.36 -12.61
CA LEU A 101 4.38 15.14 -11.42
C LEU A 101 3.58 16.38 -11.81
N THR A 102 2.47 16.56 -11.13
CA THR A 102 1.50 17.63 -11.40
C THR A 102 1.86 18.93 -10.68
N GLY A 103 2.82 18.88 -9.73
CA GLY A 103 3.38 20.01 -9.01
C GLY A 103 2.95 20.11 -7.56
N TYR A 104 2.06 19.24 -7.08
CA TYR A 104 1.73 19.13 -5.65
C TYR A 104 2.58 18.09 -4.90
N GLU A 105 3.27 17.22 -5.63
CA GLU A 105 4.13 16.19 -5.07
C GLU A 105 5.46 16.78 -4.61
N GLN A 106 5.98 16.29 -3.49
CA GLN A 106 7.29 16.73 -2.98
C GLN A 106 8.18 15.51 -2.79
N ILE A 107 9.32 15.52 -3.46
CA ILE A 107 10.36 14.49 -3.33
C ILE A 107 11.37 14.96 -2.28
N ALA A 108 11.44 14.25 -1.16
CA ALA A 108 12.35 14.53 -0.07
C ALA A 108 13.45 13.46 0.03
N SER A 109 14.69 13.92 0.19
CA SER A 109 15.82 13.03 0.49
C SER A 109 15.82 12.68 1.98
N ILE A 110 16.32 11.50 2.31
CA ILE A 110 16.45 11.04 3.69
C ILE A 110 17.84 11.45 4.21
N SER A 111 17.90 12.04 5.40
CA SER A 111 19.17 12.36 6.09
C SER A 111 19.54 11.32 7.15
N GLU A 112 18.55 10.62 7.70
CA GLU A 112 18.74 9.70 8.82
C GLU A 112 17.68 8.58 8.78
N ILE A 113 18.10 7.37 9.15
CA ILE A 113 17.24 6.20 9.30
C ILE A 113 17.40 5.71 10.74
N ASN A 114 16.30 5.69 11.50
CA ASN A 114 16.25 5.17 12.86
C ASN A 114 15.35 3.94 12.91
N VAL A 115 15.94 2.76 12.86
CA VAL A 115 15.26 1.47 13.08
C VAL A 115 15.15 1.21 14.58
N HIS A 116 14.05 0.60 15.01
CA HIS A 116 13.88 0.20 16.41
C HIS A 116 14.97 -0.81 16.83
N GLU A 117 15.60 -0.59 17.97
CA GLU A 117 16.81 -1.32 18.42
C GLU A 117 16.57 -2.81 18.68
N ASN A 118 15.31 -3.18 18.91
CA ASN A 118 14.87 -4.55 19.18
C ASN A 118 14.28 -5.27 17.95
N ASP A 119 14.31 -4.65 16.76
CA ASP A 119 13.78 -5.23 15.53
C ASP A 119 14.35 -6.62 15.27
N ARG A 120 13.46 -7.58 15.01
CA ARG A 120 13.79 -8.99 14.80
C ARG A 120 12.61 -9.76 14.21
N THR A 121 12.90 -10.90 13.60
CA THR A 121 11.86 -11.82 13.12
C THR A 121 11.66 -13.00 14.09
N ILE A 122 10.41 -13.27 14.47
CA ILE A 122 9.99 -14.43 15.27
C ILE A 122 8.90 -15.17 14.49
N LEU A 123 9.09 -16.47 14.23
CA LEU A 123 8.10 -17.31 13.53
C LEU A 123 7.57 -16.67 12.23
N ASN A 124 8.49 -16.10 11.43
CA ASN A 124 8.21 -15.36 10.19
C ASN A 124 7.37 -14.08 10.33
N LEU A 125 7.18 -13.57 11.55
CA LEU A 125 6.63 -12.24 11.81
C LEU A 125 7.74 -11.30 12.29
N ASN A 126 7.77 -10.10 11.72
CA ASN A 126 8.68 -9.04 12.18
C ASN A 126 8.09 -8.37 13.41
N VAL A 127 8.84 -8.40 14.51
CA VAL A 127 8.49 -7.81 15.81
C VAL A 127 9.38 -6.60 16.03
N TYR A 128 8.81 -5.52 16.60
CA TYR A 128 9.45 -4.19 16.59
C TYR A 128 9.70 -3.65 15.16
N ASP A 129 8.86 -4.06 14.21
CA ASP A 129 8.92 -3.68 12.80
C ASP A 129 8.46 -2.24 12.59
N ILE A 130 9.28 -1.28 13.04
CA ILE A 130 9.03 0.16 12.98
C ILE A 130 10.33 0.93 12.80
N ALA A 131 10.28 1.97 11.96
CA ALA A 131 11.39 2.88 11.74
C ALA A 131 10.91 4.31 11.50
N VAL A 132 11.71 5.29 11.98
CA VAL A 132 11.52 6.71 11.70
C VAL A 132 12.61 7.19 10.76
N LEU A 133 12.20 7.81 9.67
CA LEU A 133 13.09 8.47 8.72
C LEU A 133 13.07 9.98 8.95
N THR A 134 14.24 10.59 9.07
CA THR A 134 14.37 12.05 9.08
C THR A 134 14.56 12.54 7.64
N LEU A 135 13.72 13.45 7.20
CA LEU A 135 13.86 14.14 5.92
C LEU A 135 14.95 15.20 6.01
N ALA A 136 15.80 15.30 5.00
CA ALA A 136 16.86 16.31 4.94
C ALA A 136 16.32 17.75 4.92
N THR A 137 15.15 17.93 4.31
CA THR A 137 14.40 19.19 4.30
C THR A 137 12.95 18.90 4.67
N PRO A 138 12.32 19.68 5.58
CA PRO A 138 10.90 19.54 5.86
C PRO A 138 10.05 19.72 4.60
N VAL A 139 8.98 18.93 4.47
CA VAL A 139 7.97 19.12 3.42
C VAL A 139 7.09 20.32 3.74
N VAL A 140 6.59 20.97 2.70
CA VAL A 140 5.72 22.14 2.79
C VAL A 140 4.27 21.67 2.98
N PRO A 141 3.56 22.17 4.00
CA PRO A 141 2.14 21.86 4.19
C PRO A 141 1.30 22.25 2.98
N SER A 142 0.33 21.43 2.61
CA SER A 142 -0.66 21.76 1.59
C SER A 142 -1.95 21.01 1.83
N ILE A 143 -2.96 21.24 1.00
CA ILE A 143 -4.18 20.42 1.03
C ILE A 143 -3.89 18.94 0.69
N HIS A 144 -2.81 18.66 -0.05
CA HIS A 144 -2.36 17.32 -0.43
C HIS A 144 -1.37 16.69 0.54
N VAL A 145 -0.79 17.48 1.46
CA VAL A 145 0.28 17.05 2.36
C VAL A 145 -0.05 17.48 3.79
N LYS A 146 -0.41 16.51 4.63
CA LYS A 146 -0.75 16.71 6.04
C LYS A 146 -0.03 15.68 6.91
N VAL A 147 0.29 16.10 8.12
CA VAL A 147 0.83 15.21 9.15
C VAL A 147 -0.32 14.41 9.78
N ALA A 148 -0.14 13.09 9.95
CA ALA A 148 -1.06 12.24 10.68
C ALA A 148 -0.89 12.44 12.20
N ARG A 149 -2.00 12.35 12.95
CA ARG A 149 -1.97 12.27 14.42
C ARG A 149 -1.60 10.85 14.82
N LEU A 150 -0.72 10.69 15.80
CA LEU A 150 -0.37 9.35 16.32
C LEU A 150 -1.41 8.90 17.35
N ALA A 151 -1.86 7.65 17.25
CA ALA A 151 -2.71 7.01 18.25
C ALA A 151 -2.15 7.15 19.67
N ASP A 152 -3.05 7.20 20.67
CA ASP A 152 -2.68 7.33 22.08
C ASP A 152 -2.75 5.98 22.81
N LYS A 153 -1.89 5.77 23.82
CA LYS A 153 -1.88 4.55 24.65
C LYS A 153 -3.15 4.37 25.47
N SER A 154 -3.87 5.45 25.74
CA SER A 154 -5.13 5.44 26.52
C SER A 154 -6.36 5.06 25.70
N GLU A 155 -6.25 5.04 24.38
CA GLU A 155 -7.36 4.72 23.47
C GLU A 155 -7.29 3.27 23.00
N SER A 156 -8.44 2.61 22.92
CA SER A 156 -8.58 1.32 22.25
C SER A 156 -9.31 1.49 20.93
N TYR A 157 -8.76 0.91 19.87
CA TYR A 157 -9.34 0.94 18.54
C TYR A 157 -9.96 -0.40 18.12
N VAL A 158 -10.11 -1.35 19.04
CA VAL A 158 -10.80 -2.62 18.74
C VAL A 158 -12.24 -2.34 18.27
N ASN A 159 -12.70 -3.08 17.25
CA ASN A 159 -13.98 -2.89 16.57
C ASN A 159 -14.15 -1.51 15.90
N THR A 160 -13.04 -0.82 15.62
CA THR A 160 -13.06 0.46 14.89
C THR A 160 -12.89 0.22 13.40
N THR A 161 -13.75 0.85 12.60
CA THR A 161 -13.59 0.93 11.15
C THR A 161 -12.46 1.90 10.80
N CYS A 162 -11.54 1.46 9.96
CA CYS A 162 -10.34 2.18 9.57
C CYS A 162 -10.10 2.06 8.06
N ILE A 163 -9.17 2.85 7.55
CA ILE A 163 -8.72 2.83 6.16
C ILE A 163 -7.28 2.32 6.09
N ILE A 164 -7.04 1.42 5.14
CA ILE A 164 -5.70 1.07 4.67
C ILE A 164 -5.49 1.66 3.28
N SER A 165 -4.26 2.05 2.97
CA SER A 165 -3.94 2.59 1.64
C SER A 165 -2.50 2.28 1.20
N GLY A 166 -2.30 2.21 -0.11
CA GLY A 166 -0.99 1.96 -0.69
C GLY A 166 -1.00 1.68 -2.19
N TRP A 167 0.17 1.28 -2.69
CA TRP A 167 0.43 0.95 -4.10
C TRP A 167 0.99 -0.46 -4.27
N GLY A 168 0.82 -1.32 -3.27
CA GLY A 168 1.21 -2.71 -3.31
C GLY A 168 0.47 -3.50 -4.37
N TYR A 169 0.87 -4.76 -4.56
CA TYR A 169 0.25 -5.58 -5.60
C TYR A 169 -1.23 -5.78 -5.32
N THR A 170 -2.03 -5.56 -6.34
CA THR A 170 -3.49 -5.78 -6.30
C THR A 170 -3.81 -7.23 -6.65
N ASN A 171 -2.86 -7.90 -7.30
CA ASN A 171 -2.86 -9.33 -7.58
C ASN A 171 -1.40 -9.83 -7.62
N LYS A 172 -1.00 -10.55 -6.57
CA LYS A 172 0.37 -11.09 -6.44
C LYS A 172 0.69 -12.11 -7.53
N THR A 173 -0.28 -12.93 -7.96
CA THR A 173 -0.09 -13.94 -9.00
C THR A 173 0.24 -13.31 -10.36
N LEU A 174 -0.40 -12.19 -10.69
CA LEU A 174 -0.17 -11.46 -11.93
C LEU A 174 0.94 -10.40 -11.81
N MET A 175 1.54 -10.25 -10.63
CA MET A 175 2.51 -9.19 -10.32
C MET A 175 1.99 -7.79 -10.71
N ALA A 176 0.67 -7.58 -10.58
CA ALA A 176 0.02 -6.34 -11.00
C ALA A 176 0.03 -5.30 -9.86
N ARG A 177 0.65 -4.14 -10.11
CA ARG A 177 0.59 -2.96 -9.22
C ARG A 177 -0.37 -1.91 -9.79
N PRO A 178 -1.06 -1.12 -8.95
CA PRO A 178 -1.99 -0.07 -9.39
C PRO A 178 -1.21 1.15 -9.92
N ASN A 179 -1.81 1.93 -10.81
CA ASN A 179 -1.23 3.22 -11.20
C ASN A 179 -1.42 4.24 -10.06
N GLY A 180 -2.68 4.51 -9.73
CA GLY A 180 -3.08 5.41 -8.65
C GLY A 180 -3.02 4.77 -7.28
N LEU A 181 -2.96 5.61 -6.24
CA LEU A 181 -3.08 5.20 -4.85
C LEU A 181 -4.42 4.51 -4.63
N GLN A 182 -4.41 3.51 -3.77
CA GLN A 182 -5.56 2.67 -3.51
C GLN A 182 -5.91 2.76 -2.04
N LYS A 183 -7.19 2.64 -1.73
CA LYS A 183 -7.69 2.61 -0.36
C LYS A 183 -8.75 1.53 -0.17
N ALA A 184 -8.86 0.99 1.03
CA ALA A 184 -9.92 0.07 1.41
C ALA A 184 -10.36 0.28 2.86
N VAL A 185 -11.64 0.00 3.10
CA VAL A 185 -12.21 -0.03 4.45
C VAL A 185 -11.89 -1.37 5.08
N THR A 186 -11.41 -1.34 6.32
CA THR A 186 -11.16 -2.51 7.16
C THR A 186 -11.64 -2.26 8.58
N MET A 187 -11.60 -3.27 9.44
CA MET A 187 -11.95 -3.15 10.84
C MET A 187 -10.88 -3.79 11.70
N ILE A 188 -10.48 -3.12 12.78
CA ILE A 188 -9.62 -3.72 13.80
C ILE A 188 -10.44 -4.74 14.58
N ILE A 189 -9.95 -5.96 14.67
CA ILE A 189 -10.56 -7.03 15.47
C ILE A 189 -9.75 -7.27 16.74
N SER A 190 -10.37 -7.90 17.73
CA SER A 190 -9.66 -8.27 18.97
C SER A 190 -8.55 -9.28 18.68
N ASN A 191 -7.48 -9.27 19.47
CA ASN A 191 -6.42 -10.28 19.34
C ASN A 191 -6.95 -11.70 19.58
N THR A 192 -7.93 -11.88 20.47
CA THR A 192 -8.62 -13.16 20.66
C THR A 192 -9.29 -13.64 19.36
N GLU A 193 -10.05 -12.76 18.68
CA GLU A 193 -10.65 -13.09 17.39
C GLU A 193 -9.60 -13.37 16.32
N CYS A 194 -8.54 -12.57 16.28
CA CYS A 194 -7.43 -12.75 15.36
C CYS A 194 -6.77 -14.14 15.50
N LYS A 195 -6.49 -14.56 16.74
CA LYS A 195 -5.91 -15.88 17.06
C LYS A 195 -6.85 -17.03 16.71
N MET A 196 -8.16 -16.84 16.83
CA MET A 196 -9.15 -17.85 16.40
C MET A 196 -9.23 -17.98 14.88
N GLU A 197 -9.21 -16.86 14.15
CA GLU A 197 -9.27 -16.83 12.68
C GLU A 197 -7.93 -17.27 12.05
N TRP A 198 -6.80 -17.09 12.76
CA TRP A 198 -5.47 -17.53 12.29
C TRP A 198 -4.62 -18.22 13.37
N PRO A 199 -4.96 -19.47 13.78
CA PRO A 199 -4.30 -20.16 14.89
C PRO A 199 -2.79 -20.39 14.70
N GLN A 200 -2.31 -20.45 13.45
CA GLN A 200 -0.90 -20.67 13.12
C GLN A 200 0.02 -19.53 13.60
N PHE A 201 -0.51 -18.30 13.76
CA PHE A 201 0.25 -17.15 14.24
C PHE A 201 -0.05 -16.78 15.69
N ALA A 202 -0.86 -17.58 16.39
CA ALA A 202 -1.34 -17.23 17.72
C ALA A 202 -0.21 -17.07 18.75
N ASP A 203 0.83 -17.90 18.65
CA ASP A 203 2.00 -17.86 19.53
C ASP A 203 2.96 -16.71 19.22
N ALA A 204 2.94 -16.21 17.98
CA ALA A 204 3.81 -15.12 17.53
C ALA A 204 3.16 -13.74 17.74
N LEU A 205 1.83 -13.69 17.91
CA LEU A 205 1.07 -12.46 18.05
C LEU A 205 1.13 -11.92 19.49
N ASP A 206 2.12 -11.05 19.71
CA ASP A 206 2.18 -10.18 20.89
C ASP A 206 1.04 -9.16 20.83
N GLU A 207 0.15 -9.21 21.81
CA GLU A 207 -1.09 -8.43 21.82
C GLU A 207 -0.88 -6.93 22.05
N GLU A 208 0.28 -6.55 22.61
CA GLU A 208 0.63 -5.15 22.80
C GLU A 208 1.28 -4.58 21.54
N LEU A 209 2.15 -5.35 20.88
CA LEU A 209 2.95 -4.88 19.75
C LEU A 209 2.22 -4.93 18.41
N PHE A 210 1.19 -5.77 18.28
CA PHE A 210 0.47 -5.96 17.03
C PHE A 210 -1.01 -5.59 17.13
N LEU A 211 -1.52 -5.09 16.01
CA LEU A 211 -2.93 -4.96 15.71
C LEU A 211 -3.30 -5.93 14.61
N CYS A 212 -4.54 -6.38 14.68
CA CYS A 212 -5.10 -7.28 13.70
C CYS A 212 -6.32 -6.64 13.05
N VAL A 213 -6.35 -6.63 11.72
CA VAL A 213 -7.49 -6.11 10.97
C VAL A 213 -8.10 -7.20 10.11
N HIS A 214 -9.42 -7.15 10.00
CA HIS A 214 -10.14 -8.02 9.09
C HIS A 214 -11.30 -7.25 8.45
N ASN A 215 -11.92 -7.88 7.46
CA ASN A 215 -13.05 -7.28 6.78
C ASN A 215 -14.22 -7.17 7.74
N GLU A 216 -14.92 -6.04 7.69
CA GLU A 216 -16.11 -5.86 8.50
C GLU A 216 -17.17 -6.87 8.07
N LYS A 217 -17.47 -7.83 8.95
CA LYS A 217 -18.42 -8.92 8.69
C LYS A 217 -19.77 -8.33 8.28
N GLY A 218 -20.27 -8.72 7.11
CA GLY A 218 -21.57 -8.30 6.59
C GLY A 218 -21.62 -6.96 5.84
N LYS A 219 -20.49 -6.26 5.63
CA LYS A 219 -20.46 -5.01 4.83
C LYS A 219 -19.91 -5.16 3.41
N SER A 220 -19.18 -6.23 3.12
CA SER A 220 -18.66 -6.52 1.78
C SER A 220 -18.51 -8.03 1.58
N ASP A 221 -18.95 -8.52 0.44
CA ASP A 221 -18.74 -9.92 0.02
C ASP A 221 -17.30 -10.16 -0.48
N GLN A 222 -16.53 -9.09 -0.67
CA GLN A 222 -15.20 -9.13 -1.24
C GLN A 222 -14.16 -8.74 -0.19
N PRO A 223 -13.27 -9.68 0.20
CA PRO A 223 -12.30 -9.44 1.26
C PRO A 223 -11.19 -8.50 0.80
N THR A 224 -10.86 -7.51 1.62
CA THR A 224 -9.79 -6.55 1.36
C THR A 224 -8.48 -6.96 2.00
N SER A 225 -7.34 -6.60 1.37
CA SER A 225 -6.03 -6.77 2.00
C SER A 225 -4.90 -5.92 1.44
N ILE A 226 -3.98 -5.53 2.31
CA ILE A 226 -2.59 -5.17 2.01
C ILE A 226 -1.89 -6.31 1.29
N CYS A 227 -0.87 -5.95 0.52
CA CYS A 227 0.01 -6.87 -0.18
C CYS A 227 1.45 -6.35 -0.19
N ALA A 228 2.37 -7.13 -0.77
CA ALA A 228 3.74 -6.66 -1.00
C ALA A 228 3.75 -5.32 -1.75
N GLY A 229 4.46 -4.35 -1.18
CA GLY A 229 4.48 -2.95 -1.60
C GLY A 229 3.63 -2.00 -0.75
N ASP A 230 2.68 -2.53 0.04
CA ASP A 230 1.92 -1.75 1.03
C ASP A 230 2.60 -1.70 2.41
N SER A 231 3.62 -2.55 2.63
CA SER A 231 4.44 -2.61 3.85
C SER A 231 4.86 -1.21 4.33
N GLY A 232 4.77 -0.97 5.64
CA GLY A 232 5.02 0.34 6.25
C GLY A 232 3.94 1.40 6.00
N GLY A 233 2.99 1.14 5.10
CA GLY A 233 1.83 1.98 4.84
C GLY A 233 0.83 2.02 5.99
N PRO A 234 -0.12 2.97 5.96
CA PRO A 234 -0.90 3.31 7.14
C PRO A 234 -2.13 2.43 7.36
N LEU A 235 -2.49 2.28 8.64
CA LEU A 235 -3.84 2.02 9.12
C LEU A 235 -4.36 3.28 9.81
N LEU A 236 -5.29 3.98 9.16
CA LEU A 236 -5.84 5.26 9.63
C LEU A 236 -7.26 5.09 10.14
N CYS A 237 -7.53 5.63 11.32
CA CYS A 237 -8.84 5.58 11.95
C CYS A 237 -9.36 6.98 12.27
N GLY A 238 -10.58 7.04 12.79
CA GLY A 238 -11.27 8.28 13.14
C GLY A 238 -12.08 8.87 11.98
N PRO A 239 -12.95 9.86 12.25
CA PRO A 239 -13.90 10.38 11.26
C PRO A 239 -13.25 11.02 10.04
N ASN A 240 -12.01 11.51 10.18
CA ASN A 240 -11.24 12.15 9.12
C ASN A 240 -10.13 11.26 8.55
N ASN A 241 -10.03 9.99 9.00
CA ASN A 241 -8.91 9.09 8.67
C ASN A 241 -7.54 9.74 8.92
N ASP A 242 -7.38 10.46 10.03
CA ASP A 242 -6.20 11.25 10.34
C ASP A 242 -5.41 10.73 11.54
N ILE A 243 -5.89 9.67 12.21
CA ILE A 243 -5.22 9.01 13.32
C ILE A 243 -4.49 7.78 12.82
N LEU A 244 -3.16 7.79 12.86
CA LEU A 244 -2.32 6.65 12.56
C LEU A 244 -2.30 5.69 13.76
N VAL A 245 -2.99 4.57 13.57
CA VAL A 245 -3.14 3.52 14.60
C VAL A 245 -2.17 2.37 14.37
N GLY A 246 -1.80 2.09 13.12
CA GLY A 246 -0.82 1.06 12.81
C GLY A 246 -0.07 1.27 11.50
N THR A 247 1.06 0.56 11.34
CA THR A 247 1.82 0.46 10.08
C THR A 247 1.81 -0.97 9.58
N ALA A 248 1.58 -1.16 8.28
CA ALA A 248 1.45 -2.48 7.66
C ALA A 248 2.72 -3.32 7.85
N VAL A 249 2.57 -4.51 8.43
CA VAL A 249 3.68 -5.48 8.59
C VAL A 249 3.77 -6.33 7.32
N SER A 250 4.98 -6.77 6.97
CA SER A 250 5.15 -7.74 5.89
C SER A 250 4.34 -8.99 6.21
N ASN A 251 3.43 -9.37 5.30
CA ASN A 251 2.70 -10.62 5.43
C ASN A 251 3.14 -11.61 4.35
N GLU A 252 3.22 -12.90 4.70
CA GLU A 252 3.38 -13.98 3.73
C GLU A 252 2.11 -14.19 2.87
N GLY A 253 1.06 -13.38 3.10
CA GLY A 253 -0.24 -13.52 2.48
C GLY A 253 -0.19 -13.57 0.96
N LYS A 254 -1.07 -14.39 0.37
CA LYS A 254 -1.31 -14.44 -1.08
C LYS A 254 -2.02 -13.19 -1.62
N CYS A 255 -2.21 -12.16 -0.80
CA CYS A 255 -2.95 -10.94 -1.12
C CYS A 255 -4.39 -11.26 -1.56
N LYS A 256 -5.14 -11.90 -0.66
CA LYS A 256 -6.51 -12.37 -0.91
C LYS A 256 -7.52 -11.91 0.14
N GLY A 257 -7.08 -11.27 1.22
CA GLY A 257 -7.95 -10.86 2.35
C GLY A 257 -8.72 -11.96 3.08
N LEU A 258 -8.39 -13.24 2.83
CA LEU A 258 -9.07 -14.39 3.46
C LEU A 258 -8.69 -14.61 4.93
N PHE A 259 -7.58 -14.01 5.36
CA PHE A 259 -7.10 -14.08 6.73
C PHE A 259 -6.95 -12.65 7.27
N PRO A 260 -6.94 -12.49 8.60
CA PRO A 260 -6.61 -11.20 9.20
C PRO A 260 -5.23 -10.71 8.77
N GLN A 261 -5.01 -9.41 8.86
CA GLN A 261 -3.76 -8.77 8.47
C GLN A 261 -3.15 -8.08 9.69
N PHE A 262 -1.81 -8.12 9.77
CA PHE A 262 -1.08 -7.59 10.91
C PHE A 262 -0.53 -6.20 10.63
N PHE A 263 -0.63 -5.36 11.66
CA PHE A 263 -0.09 -4.02 11.68
C PHE A 263 0.71 -3.85 12.98
N THR A 264 1.83 -3.14 12.92
CA THR A 264 2.53 -2.71 14.13
C THR A 264 1.65 -1.73 14.88
N ASN A 265 1.42 -1.94 16.17
CA ASN A 265 0.59 -1.07 17.01
C ASN A 265 1.32 0.22 17.35
N VAL A 266 1.03 1.33 16.65
CA VAL A 266 1.76 2.61 16.82
C VAL A 266 1.66 3.15 18.24
N ALA A 267 0.54 2.92 18.94
CA ALA A 267 0.37 3.37 20.33
C ALA A 267 1.40 2.73 21.28
N ALA A 268 1.80 1.46 21.04
CA ALA A 268 2.78 0.77 21.86
C ALA A 268 4.17 1.41 21.80
N TYR A 269 4.50 2.10 20.70
CA TYR A 269 5.81 2.71 20.47
C TYR A 269 5.85 4.21 20.80
N LYS A 270 4.83 4.78 21.44
CA LYS A 270 4.74 6.24 21.70
C LYS A 270 5.96 6.81 22.42
N ASP A 271 6.51 6.10 23.40
CA ASP A 271 7.68 6.57 24.16
C ASP A 271 8.92 6.57 23.25
N TRP A 272 9.12 5.49 22.49
CA TRP A 272 10.21 5.38 21.52
C TRP A 272 10.12 6.43 20.40
N LEU A 273 8.90 6.74 19.96
CA LEU A 273 8.63 7.79 18.97
C LEU A 273 8.88 9.19 19.53
N ALA A 274 8.60 9.44 20.82
CA ALA A 274 8.78 10.74 21.44
C ALA A 274 10.24 11.22 21.38
N ASP A 275 11.21 10.30 21.52
CA ASP A 275 12.64 10.61 21.43
C ASP A 275 13.12 10.88 19.98
N ARG A 276 12.26 10.67 18.98
CA ARG A 276 12.60 10.70 17.54
C ARG A 276 11.80 11.73 16.74
N LEU A 277 10.83 12.39 17.37
CA LEU A 277 9.99 13.45 16.78
C LEU A 277 10.67 14.82 16.85
#